data_AF-N6YZN9-F1
#
_entry.id   AF-N6YZN9-F1
#
_cell.length_a   1.000
_cell.length_b   1.000
_cell.length_c   1.000
_cell.angle_alpha   90.00
_cell.angle_beta   90.00
_cell.angle_gamma   90.00
#
_symmetry.space_group_name_H-M   'P 1'
#
loop_
_entity.id
_entity.type
_entity.pdbx_description
1 polymer ?
#
loop_
_entity_poly.entity_id
_entity_poly.type
_entity_poly.pdbx_seq_one_letter_code
_entity_poly.pdbx_strand_id
1 'polypeptide(L)'
;MKVMTAREAKNRFGEFLDASRREPVVITKNDRPVGIMVSIEDAADTLLPEFLLDKTPGYDGWLFEKVTATLERLDAGQTTLHAHDEAMALLRERVAARNRRA
;
A
#
# COMPACT_ATOMS: atom_id res chain seq x y z
N MET A 1 -11.03 -14.02 10.19
CA MET A 1 -11.25 -14.00 8.73
C MET A 1 -12.45 -14.89 8.42
N LYS A 2 -13.50 -14.33 7.80
CA LYS A 2 -14.73 -15.06 7.46
C LYS A 2 -14.65 -15.59 6.02
N VAL A 3 -15.28 -16.72 5.75
CA VAL A 3 -15.40 -17.27 4.38
C VAL A 3 -16.88 -17.31 4.01
N MET A 4 -17.23 -16.82 2.82
CA MET A 4 -18.58 -16.81 2.29
C MET A 4 -18.58 -17.28 0.84
N THR A 5 -19.62 -18.00 0.44
CA THR A 5 -19.78 -18.34 -0.98
C THR A 5 -20.20 -17.11 -1.78
N ALA A 6 -19.88 -17.07 -3.07
CA ALA A 6 -20.30 -16.01 -3.98
C ALA A 6 -21.83 -15.86 -4.04
N ARG A 7 -22.56 -16.96 -3.85
CA ARG A 7 -24.03 -16.96 -3.76
C ARG A 7 -24.51 -16.26 -2.49
N GLU A 8 -23.87 -16.52 -1.34
CA GLU A 8 -24.23 -15.87 -0.08
C GLU A 8 -23.87 -14.39 -0.08
N ALA A 9 -22.68 -14.03 -0.58
CA ALA A 9 -22.27 -12.64 -0.73
C ALA A 9 -23.26 -11.85 -1.61
N LYS A 10 -23.72 -12.46 -2.73
CA LYS A 10 -24.74 -11.86 -3.61
C LYS A 10 -26.10 -11.71 -2.91
N ASN A 11 -26.56 -12.76 -2.23
CA ASN A 11 -27.93 -12.80 -1.69
C ASN A 11 -28.06 -12.05 -0.35
N ARG A 12 -26.99 -11.93 0.42
CA ARG A 12 -26.93 -11.26 1.73
C ARG A 12 -25.92 -10.12 1.71
N PHE A 13 -25.99 -9.27 0.69
CA PHE A 13 -24.97 -8.24 0.45
C PHE A 13 -24.79 -7.26 1.63
N GLY A 14 -25.86 -6.90 2.33
CA GLY A 14 -25.78 -6.06 3.53
C GLY A 14 -24.98 -6.72 4.66
N GLU A 15 -25.29 -7.98 5.00
CA GLU A 15 -24.54 -8.75 6.02
C GLU A 15 -23.08 -8.96 5.60
N PHE A 16 -22.84 -9.17 4.30
CA PHE A 16 -21.50 -9.28 3.74
C PHE A 16 -20.69 -7.99 3.92
N LEU A 17 -21.26 -6.82 3.65
CA LEU A 17 -20.61 -5.52 3.91
C LEU A 17 -20.31 -5.33 5.39
N ASP A 18 -21.29 -5.60 6.26
CA ASP A 18 -21.13 -5.46 7.70
C ASP A 18 -20.07 -6.42 8.27
N ALA A 19 -19.92 -7.60 7.68
CA ALA A 19 -18.86 -8.54 8.03
C ALA A 19 -17.49 -8.02 7.57
N SER A 20 -17.38 -7.55 6.33
CA SER A 20 -16.13 -7.01 5.76
C SER A 20 -15.61 -5.75 6.45
N ARG A 21 -16.46 -5.02 7.17
CA ARG A 21 -16.05 -3.89 8.03
C ARG A 21 -15.42 -4.33 9.35
N ARG A 22 -15.71 -5.55 9.82
CA ARG A 22 -15.18 -6.07 11.10
C ARG A 22 -13.96 -6.95 10.90
N GLU A 23 -13.91 -7.67 9.80
CA GLU A 23 -12.79 -8.56 9.45
C GLU A 23 -12.77 -8.85 7.94
N PRO A 24 -11.61 -9.24 7.38
CA PRO A 24 -11.51 -9.68 5.99
C PRO A 24 -12.44 -10.87 5.69
N VAL A 25 -13.15 -10.80 4.57
CA VAL A 25 -14.06 -11.85 4.09
C VAL A 25 -13.55 -12.43 2.77
N VAL A 26 -13.30 -13.73 2.74
CA VAL A 26 -12.93 -14.46 1.52
C VAL A 26 -14.20 -14.94 0.82
N ILE A 27 -14.30 -14.66 -0.48
CA ILE A 27 -15.37 -15.12 -1.34
C ILE A 27 -14.91 -16.38 -2.09
N THR A 28 -15.69 -17.45 -1.99
CA THR A 28 -15.46 -18.71 -2.70
C THR A 28 -16.52 -18.97 -3.77
N LYS A 29 -16.14 -19.62 -4.87
CA LYS A 29 -17.06 -20.13 -5.89
C LYS A 29 -16.69 -21.58 -6.17
N ASN A 30 -17.63 -22.50 -5.94
CA ASN A 30 -17.40 -23.95 -6.04
C ASN A 30 -16.16 -24.36 -5.22
N ASP A 31 -16.13 -23.95 -3.95
CA ASP A 31 -15.03 -24.19 -2.99
C ASP A 31 -13.66 -23.61 -3.37
N ARG A 32 -13.57 -22.85 -4.47
CA ARG A 32 -12.36 -22.14 -4.88
C ARG A 32 -12.40 -20.68 -4.44
N PRO A 33 -11.37 -20.14 -3.76
CA PRO A 33 -11.26 -18.72 -3.49
C PRO A 33 -11.23 -17.91 -4.80
N VAL A 34 -12.07 -16.89 -4.89
CA VAL A 34 -12.18 -16.03 -6.09
C VAL A 34 -12.00 -14.54 -5.79
N GLY A 35 -12.13 -14.13 -4.53
CA GLY A 35 -11.95 -12.74 -4.13
C GLY A 35 -11.84 -12.61 -2.63
N ILE A 36 -11.38 -11.44 -2.17
CA ILE A 36 -11.34 -11.05 -0.77
C ILE A 36 -11.93 -9.66 -0.70
N MET A 37 -12.77 -9.40 0.29
CA MET A 37 -13.23 -8.06 0.64
C MET A 37 -12.67 -7.68 2.00
N VAL A 38 -12.03 -6.51 2.04
CA VAL A 38 -11.40 -5.92 3.21
C VAL A 38 -11.92 -4.49 3.34
N SER A 39 -12.08 -3.98 4.55
CA SER A 39 -12.42 -2.57 4.76
C SER A 39 -11.26 -1.68 4.28
N ILE A 40 -11.58 -0.44 3.89
CA ILE A 40 -10.53 0.55 3.56
C ILE A 40 -9.66 0.87 4.77
N GLU A 41 -10.25 0.87 5.97
CA GLU A 41 -9.54 1.09 7.23
C GLU A 41 -8.50 0.00 7.47
N ASP A 42 -8.88 -1.28 7.35
CA ASP A 42 -7.95 -2.40 7.48
C ASP A 42 -6.94 -2.46 6.32
N ALA A 43 -7.34 -2.02 5.13
CA ALA A 43 -6.43 -1.92 3.99
C ALA A 43 -5.41 -0.78 4.16
N ALA A 44 -5.76 0.31 4.85
CA ALA A 44 -4.88 1.47 5.08
C ALA A 44 -3.60 1.11 5.83
N ASP A 45 -3.63 0.10 6.69
CA ASP A 45 -2.46 -0.41 7.42
C ASP A 45 -1.61 -1.39 6.57
N THR A 46 -1.98 -1.60 5.31
CA THR A 46 -1.24 -2.42 4.33
C THR A 46 -0.78 -1.57 3.15
N LEU A 47 0.04 -2.14 2.25
CA LEU A 47 0.41 -1.46 1.00
C LEU A 47 -0.68 -1.52 -0.09
N LEU A 48 -1.80 -2.20 0.15
CA LEU A 48 -2.85 -2.42 -0.85
C LEU A 48 -3.46 -1.12 -1.39
N PRO A 49 -3.77 -0.09 -0.58
CA PRO A 49 -4.31 1.17 -1.06
C PRO A 49 -3.36 1.89 -2.01
N GLU A 50 -2.05 1.87 -1.73
CA GLU A 50 -1.05 2.52 -2.57
C GLU A 50 -0.90 1.87 -3.94
N PHE A 51 -1.21 0.57 -4.06
CA PHE A 51 -1.14 -0.18 -5.31
C PHE A 51 -2.46 -0.23 -6.07
N LEU A 52 -3.61 -0.11 -5.39
CA LEU A 52 -4.94 -0.37 -5.97
C LEU A 52 -5.84 0.86 -6.07
N LEU A 53 -5.60 1.89 -5.25
CA LEU A 53 -6.32 3.16 -5.36
C LEU A 53 -5.48 4.10 -6.20
N ASP A 54 -6.10 4.68 -7.24
CA ASP A 54 -5.49 5.75 -8.02
C ASP A 54 -5.06 6.85 -7.05
N LYS A 55 -3.75 7.02 -6.91
CA LYS A 55 -3.21 8.21 -6.26
C LYS A 55 -3.58 9.40 -7.12
N THR A 56 -3.74 10.55 -6.47
CA THR A 56 -4.12 11.84 -7.08
C THR A 56 -3.62 11.96 -8.53
N PRO A 57 -4.48 12.34 -9.50
CA PRO A 57 -4.10 12.39 -10.91
C PRO A 57 -2.74 13.06 -11.12
N GLY A 58 -1.78 12.33 -11.70
CA GLY A 58 -0.42 12.81 -11.94
C GLY A 58 0.64 12.35 -10.92
N TYR A 59 0.25 11.71 -9.81
CA TYR A 59 1.20 11.15 -8.85
C TYR A 59 2.10 10.08 -9.48
N ASP A 60 1.53 9.17 -10.27
CA ASP A 60 2.29 8.08 -10.88
C ASP A 60 3.29 8.59 -11.91
N GLY A 61 2.92 9.60 -12.70
CA GLY A 61 3.82 10.25 -13.64
C GLY A 61 5.00 10.92 -12.93
N TRP A 62 4.72 11.70 -11.88
CA TRP A 62 5.75 12.32 -11.05
C TRP A 62 6.66 11.29 -10.37
N LEU A 63 6.10 10.22 -9.83
CA LEU A 63 6.86 9.16 -9.16
C LEU A 63 7.78 8.47 -10.16
N PHE A 64 7.27 8.13 -11.34
CA PHE A 64 8.02 7.48 -12.40
C PHE A 64 9.19 8.35 -12.87
N GLU A 65 8.95 9.64 -13.12
CA GLU A 65 9.98 10.61 -13.49
C GLU A 65 11.07 10.70 -12.40
N LYS A 66 10.67 10.83 -11.13
CA LYS A 66 11.60 10.96 -10.01
C LYS A 66 12.46 9.71 -9.79
N VAL A 67 11.87 8.53 -9.90
CA VAL A 67 12.59 7.26 -9.81
C VAL A 67 13.57 7.14 -10.98
N THR A 68 13.11 7.40 -12.20
CA THR A 68 13.95 7.34 -13.42
C THR A 68 15.16 8.26 -13.30
N ALA A 69 14.95 9.54 -12.97
CA ALA A 69 16.03 10.50 -12.79
C ALA A 69 17.01 10.09 -11.67
N THR A 70 16.53 9.39 -10.65
CA THR A 70 17.39 8.89 -9.57
C THR A 70 18.24 7.71 -10.02
N LEU A 71 17.69 6.80 -10.81
CA LEU A 71 18.43 5.69 -11.41
C LEU A 71 19.49 6.19 -12.40
N GLU A 72 19.16 7.17 -13.24
CA GLU A 72 20.13 7.79 -14.16
C GLU A 72 21.31 8.42 -13.41
N ARG A 73 21.05 9.13 -12.29
CA ARG A 73 22.12 9.68 -11.44
C ARG A 73 22.92 8.58 -10.75
N LEU A 74 22.31 7.44 -10.43
CA LEU A 74 23.02 6.31 -9.86
C LEU A 74 23.96 5.69 -10.89
N ASP A 75 23.47 5.43 -12.11
CA ASP A 75 24.26 4.89 -13.21
C ASP A 75 25.40 5.82 -13.62
N ALA A 76 25.18 7.13 -13.55
CA ALA A 76 26.21 8.15 -13.77
C ALA A 76 27.22 8.29 -12.61
N GLY A 77 27.08 7.52 -11.52
CA GLY A 77 27.94 7.59 -10.33
C GLY A 77 27.78 8.87 -9.51
N GLN A 78 26.69 9.61 -9.73
CA GLN A 78 26.38 10.88 -9.05
C GLN A 78 25.59 10.68 -7.75
N THR A 79 25.18 9.44 -7.45
CA THR A 79 24.46 9.08 -6.23
C THR A 79 25.23 8.03 -5.45
N THR A 80 25.48 8.28 -4.16
CA THR A 80 26.08 7.32 -3.25
C THR A 80 25.03 6.36 -2.71
N LEU A 81 25.30 5.05 -2.79
CA LEU A 81 24.50 4.03 -2.14
C LEU A 81 24.98 3.83 -0.70
N HIS A 82 24.04 3.81 0.23
CA HIS A 82 24.31 3.51 1.64
C HIS A 82 23.68 2.18 2.01
N ALA A 83 24.29 1.47 2.95
CA ALA A 83 23.62 0.35 3.61
C ALA A 83 22.36 0.87 4.33
N HIS A 84 21.34 0.00 4.46
CA HIS A 84 20.05 0.42 5.00
C HIS A 84 20.18 1.07 6.39
N ASP A 85 20.92 0.45 7.30
CA ASP A 85 21.08 0.95 8.67
C ASP A 85 21.75 2.33 8.72
N GLU A 86 22.75 2.53 7.86
CA GLU A 86 23.46 3.80 7.70
C GLU A 86 22.54 4.88 7.12
N ALA A 87 21.77 4.55 6.09
CA ALA A 87 20.79 5.45 5.49
C ALA A 87 19.73 5.91 6.51
N MET A 88 19.24 4.98 7.33
CA MET A 88 18.26 5.26 8.38
C MET A 88 18.85 6.10 9.52
N ALA A 89 20.11 5.90 9.88
CA ALA A 89 20.82 6.75 10.85
C ALA A 89 20.95 8.18 10.33
N LEU A 90 21.43 8.36 9.10
CA LEU A 90 21.57 9.68 8.46
C LEU A 90 20.23 10.41 8.34
N LEU A 91 19.16 9.69 8.00
CA LEU A 91 17.81 10.25 7.94
C LEU A 91 17.36 10.78 9.30
N ARG A 92 17.52 9.99 10.37
CA ARG A 92 17.15 10.39 11.74
C ARG A 92 17.89 11.65 12.17
N GLU A 93 19.20 11.73 11.91
CA GLU A 93 20.00 12.91 12.22
C GLU A 93 19.53 14.15 11.47
N ARG A 94 19.24 14.00 10.17
CA ARG A 94 18.79 15.11 9.31
C ARG A 94 17.41 15.63 9.72
N VAL A 95 16.50 14.74 10.09
CA VAL A 95 15.18 15.10 10.64
C VAL A 95 15.32 15.81 11.99
N ALA A 96 16.14 15.29 12.90
CA ALA A 96 16.40 15.92 14.19
C ALA A 96 17.02 17.31 14.04
N ALA A 97 17.96 17.48 13.10
CA ALA A 97 18.55 18.78 12.78
C ALA A 97 17.53 19.77 12.21
N ARG A 98 16.60 19.31 11.35
CA ARG A 98 15.53 20.14 10.80
C ARG A 98 14.57 20.62 11.89
N ASN A 99 14.17 19.72 12.80
CA ASN A 99 13.24 20.05 13.88
C ASN A 99 13.85 20.98 14.93
N ARG A 100 15.18 21.03 15.06
CA ARG A 100 15.87 22.02 15.92
C ARG A 100 15.98 23.42 15.30
N ARG A 101 15.74 23.55 13.99
CA ARG A 101 15.80 24.82 13.24
C ARG A 101 14.41 25.45 13.02
N ALA A 102 13.34 24.72 13.36
CA ALA A 102 11.95 25.18 13.32
C ALA A 102 11.54 25.61 14.73
#